data_AF-A0AAE8M321-F1
#
_entry.id   AF-A0AAE8M321-F1
#
_cell.length_a   1.000
_cell.length_b   1.000
_cell.length_c   1.000
_cell.angle_alpha   90.00
_cell.angle_beta   90.00
_cell.angle_gamma   90.00
#
_symmetry.space_group_name_H-M   'P 1'
#
loop_
_entity.id
_entity.type
_entity.pdbx_description
1 polymer ?
#
loop_
_entity_poly.entity_id
_entity_poly.type
_entity_poly.pdbx_seq_one_letter_code
_entity_poly.pdbx_strand_id
1 'polypeptide(L)'
;MTACNHTPVQPVATIAKAKLNSTRLSQILPISVSNKIHDVKSPETCLEPTPPESPTSEGRPEFENAQSQLELILGYADQLSQMIQQASKEDANDHQKSLRLLIDYLDQTVLSGRNIHSALGDYLIPDAQSSKLLRSYYEALHGADISPPLQKTGLFGSKARGVPTEIYTVFGGQGLRGNSIDELRDLANTYSSLTRDLIHDLSSLLLELSITDDNILKLLPKGLDVLKWLETPSEVPDSTYLASAPVSAPLIGLVQLAHYEVTCKTLGLTPGQFRSQISGTTGHSQGIITAAAAAMSDDWVSWREATRTAITTLFWIGVRTQQVWDAQHRYNTISEAMVQDSIDHGERKPSPMLSIRGLTRDQLQVCIKAASRYLKDGPLCLSISMANGPKHFVVSGPPKYLYGLNLQIRKRKQLSSQGDLADAVGSSFLNVSVPFHTHWLNDAVPMIHDDLKHISMSSSSMAIPVFSTENGEDLSSQSNHGTYELDLVSLVVSQGLDWASATSHIYPKTTLEGKKQTVLDFGPGGVHGISSISPGGVSRIILVGTLSGKKADVGYKRDLFE
;
A
#
# COMPACT_ATOMS: atom_id res chain seq x y z
N MET A 1 -22.75 -33.10 -70.49
CA MET A 1 -23.46 -32.39 -69.40
C MET A 1 -22.78 -32.79 -68.10
N THR A 2 -21.72 -32.05 -67.74
CA THR A 2 -21.65 -31.09 -66.61
C THR A 2 -21.60 -31.80 -65.25
N ALA A 3 -20.42 -32.08 -64.69
CA ALA A 3 -19.46 -31.18 -64.02
C ALA A 3 -19.98 -30.63 -62.68
N CYS A 4 -19.42 -31.14 -61.57
CA CYS A 4 -19.27 -30.41 -60.30
C CYS A 4 -17.96 -30.86 -59.63
N ASN A 5 -17.13 -29.86 -59.34
CA ASN A 5 -15.74 -29.96 -58.91
C ASN A 5 -15.59 -30.47 -57.46
N HIS A 6 -14.64 -31.39 -57.27
CA HIS A 6 -14.03 -31.63 -55.97
C HIS A 6 -12.75 -30.79 -55.85
N THR A 7 -12.75 -29.82 -54.93
CA THR A 7 -11.54 -29.18 -54.41
C THR A 7 -11.34 -29.67 -52.97
N PRO A 8 -10.22 -30.30 -52.61
CA PRO A 8 -9.89 -30.56 -51.22
C PRO A 8 -9.47 -29.24 -50.56
N VAL A 9 -10.10 -28.92 -49.44
CA VAL A 9 -9.69 -27.84 -48.53
C VAL A 9 -8.29 -28.17 -48.00
N GLN A 10 -7.33 -27.29 -48.27
CA GLN A 10 -5.98 -27.39 -47.70
C GLN A 10 -6.02 -27.29 -46.17
N PRO A 11 -5.20 -28.06 -45.43
CA PRO A 11 -5.07 -27.86 -44.00
C PRO A 11 -4.46 -26.49 -43.72
N VAL A 12 -5.11 -25.72 -42.85
CA VAL A 12 -4.55 -24.50 -42.25
C VAL A 12 -3.24 -24.89 -41.60
N ALA A 13 -2.13 -24.36 -42.15
CA ALA A 13 -0.80 -24.64 -41.65
C ALA A 13 -0.69 -24.18 -40.19
N THR A 14 -0.55 -25.13 -39.28
CA THR A 14 -0.17 -24.91 -37.90
C THR A 14 1.18 -24.19 -37.89
N ILE A 15 1.18 -22.90 -37.54
CA ILE A 15 2.41 -22.11 -37.41
C ILE A 15 3.22 -22.68 -36.25
N ALA A 16 4.34 -23.32 -36.58
CA ALA A 16 5.29 -23.80 -35.58
C ALA A 16 5.83 -22.61 -34.76
N LYS A 17 5.76 -22.73 -33.42
CA LYS A 17 6.39 -21.83 -32.44
C LYS A 17 7.92 -21.86 -32.60
N ALA A 18 8.45 -21.11 -33.56
CA ALA A 18 9.90 -20.91 -33.71
C ALA A 18 10.38 -19.77 -32.79
N LYS A 19 11.58 -19.93 -32.20
CA LYS A 19 12.25 -18.90 -31.36
C LYS A 19 12.28 -17.55 -32.07
N LEU A 20 11.79 -16.50 -31.39
CA LEU A 20 11.88 -15.13 -31.87
C LEU A 20 13.33 -14.64 -31.73
N ASN A 21 13.93 -14.18 -32.83
CA ASN A 21 15.22 -13.46 -32.82
C ASN A 21 15.00 -12.03 -33.32
N SER A 22 16.00 -11.16 -33.13
CA SER A 22 15.96 -9.75 -33.59
C SER A 22 15.53 -9.59 -35.06
N THR A 23 15.83 -10.59 -35.90
CA THR A 23 15.50 -10.65 -37.33
C THR A 23 14.00 -10.79 -37.63
N ARG A 24 13.20 -11.37 -36.72
CA ARG A 24 11.73 -11.41 -36.88
C ARG A 24 11.04 -10.15 -36.37
N LEU A 25 11.58 -9.52 -35.32
CA LEU A 25 11.06 -8.23 -34.84
C LEU A 25 11.26 -7.12 -35.88
N SER A 26 12.37 -7.14 -36.63
CA SER A 26 12.58 -6.26 -37.79
C SER A 26 11.59 -6.48 -38.95
N GLN A 27 10.87 -7.60 -38.99
CA GLN A 27 9.82 -7.84 -40.00
C GLN A 27 8.44 -7.30 -39.55
N ILE A 28 8.25 -7.06 -38.25
CA ILE A 28 7.01 -6.52 -37.67
C ILE A 28 7.06 -4.99 -37.63
N LEU A 29 8.25 -4.42 -37.46
CA LEU A 29 8.48 -2.97 -37.43
C LEU A 29 8.65 -2.39 -38.85
N PRO A 30 8.19 -1.17 -39.14
CA PRO A 30 8.44 -0.50 -40.42
C PRO A 30 9.94 -0.43 -40.74
N ILE A 31 10.30 -0.60 -42.03
CA ILE A 31 11.70 -0.63 -42.50
C ILE A 31 12.50 0.63 -42.08
N SER A 32 11.84 1.79 -42.02
CA SER A 32 12.43 3.06 -41.56
C SER A 32 12.90 3.03 -40.11
N VAL A 33 12.21 2.29 -39.25
CA VAL A 33 12.54 2.10 -37.82
C VAL A 33 13.57 0.98 -37.66
N SER A 34 13.44 -0.10 -38.43
CA SER A 34 14.41 -1.19 -38.43
C SER A 34 15.81 -0.74 -38.86
N ASN A 35 15.92 0.20 -39.80
CA ASN A 35 17.20 0.76 -40.23
C ASN A 35 17.79 1.74 -39.19
N LYS A 36 16.98 2.59 -38.55
CA LYS A 36 17.44 3.48 -37.46
C LYS A 36 17.90 2.71 -36.20
N ILE A 37 17.30 1.54 -35.92
CA ILE A 37 17.73 0.65 -34.83
C ILE A 37 19.05 -0.08 -35.19
N HIS A 38 19.27 -0.38 -36.47
CA HIS A 38 20.52 -0.96 -36.94
C HIS A 38 21.71 0.02 -36.91
N ASP A 39 21.48 1.32 -37.16
CA ASP A 39 22.54 2.35 -37.16
C ASP A 39 23.16 2.63 -35.77
N VAL A 40 22.46 2.28 -34.68
CA VAL A 40 23.01 2.38 -33.31
C VAL A 40 23.90 1.18 -32.96
N LYS A 41 23.90 0.12 -33.78
CA LYS A 41 24.85 -1.00 -33.67
C LYS A 41 26.02 -0.82 -34.64
N SER A 42 26.93 0.09 -34.31
CA SER A 42 28.32 0.05 -34.80
C SER A 42 29.28 0.43 -33.66
N PRO A 43 30.52 -0.11 -33.65
CA PRO A 43 31.05 -0.76 -32.46
C PRO A 43 32.02 0.13 -31.68
N GLU A 44 31.67 0.47 -30.44
CA GLU A 44 32.67 0.84 -29.43
C GLU A 44 32.54 -0.12 -28.24
N THR A 45 33.45 -1.09 -28.21
CA THR A 45 33.95 -1.83 -27.05
C THR A 45 32.97 -2.05 -25.89
N CYS A 46 32.10 -3.05 -26.04
CA CYS A 46 31.60 -3.81 -24.89
C CYS A 46 32.19 -5.22 -24.98
N LEU A 47 33.07 -5.55 -24.03
CA LEU A 47 33.49 -6.92 -23.74
C LEU A 47 32.22 -7.78 -23.58
N GLU A 48 32.09 -8.83 -24.40
CA GLU A 48 31.08 -9.85 -24.19
C GLU A 48 31.23 -10.43 -22.78
N PRO A 49 30.19 -10.41 -21.93
CA PRO A 49 30.22 -11.18 -20.70
C PRO A 49 30.12 -12.65 -21.07
N THR A 50 31.15 -13.41 -20.71
CA THR A 50 31.18 -14.86 -20.79
C THR A 50 29.98 -15.42 -20.01
N PRO A 51 29.21 -16.36 -20.55
CA PRO A 51 28.06 -16.92 -19.85
C PRO A 51 28.54 -17.63 -18.57
N PRO A 52 27.91 -17.42 -17.41
CA PRO A 52 28.22 -18.21 -16.24
C PRO A 52 27.72 -19.64 -16.47
N GLU A 53 28.64 -20.60 -16.48
CA GLU A 53 28.31 -22.01 -16.31
C GLU A 53 27.58 -22.17 -14.97
N SER A 54 26.30 -22.54 -15.02
CA SER A 54 25.59 -23.05 -13.84
C SER A 54 24.54 -24.08 -14.28
N PRO A 55 24.26 -25.05 -13.40
CA PRO A 55 23.94 -26.42 -13.79
C PRO A 55 22.51 -26.57 -14.25
N THR A 56 22.32 -27.55 -15.14
CA THR A 56 21.04 -28.07 -15.63
C THR A 56 20.00 -28.20 -14.52
N SER A 57 19.01 -27.30 -14.52
CA SER A 57 17.78 -27.44 -13.74
C SER A 57 16.65 -27.88 -14.67
N GLU A 58 15.99 -28.98 -14.33
CA GLU A 58 14.83 -29.52 -15.04
C GLU A 58 13.63 -28.56 -14.92
N GLY A 59 13.58 -27.55 -15.80
CA GLY A 59 12.45 -26.65 -16.00
C GLY A 59 11.79 -26.84 -17.37
N ARG A 60 10.46 -26.70 -17.46
CA ARG A 60 9.71 -26.87 -18.73
C ARG A 60 10.18 -25.85 -19.78
N PRO A 61 10.68 -26.28 -20.96
CA PRO A 61 11.30 -25.40 -21.96
C PRO A 61 10.35 -24.38 -22.62
N GLU A 62 9.03 -24.49 -22.40
CA GLU A 62 8.04 -23.54 -22.92
C GLU A 62 8.03 -22.20 -22.15
N PHE A 63 8.32 -22.21 -20.84
CA PHE A 63 8.28 -21.00 -20.00
C PHE A 63 9.52 -20.11 -20.18
N GLU A 64 10.70 -20.71 -20.30
CA GLU A 64 11.95 -19.97 -20.60
C GLU A 64 11.84 -19.20 -21.92
N ASN A 65 11.18 -19.78 -22.93
CA ASN A 65 10.97 -19.13 -24.22
C ASN A 65 10.00 -17.93 -24.13
N ALA A 66 8.94 -18.03 -23.32
CA ALA A 66 7.97 -16.94 -23.15
C ALA A 66 8.54 -15.77 -22.33
N GLN A 67 9.30 -16.06 -21.27
CA GLN A 67 10.00 -15.05 -20.47
C GLN A 67 11.01 -14.27 -21.34
N SER A 68 11.90 -14.96 -22.05
CA SER A 68 12.89 -14.29 -22.90
C SER A 68 12.25 -13.45 -24.01
N GLN A 69 11.11 -13.89 -24.55
CA GLN A 69 10.33 -13.10 -25.52
C GLN A 69 9.75 -11.84 -24.88
N LEU A 70 9.16 -11.93 -23.68
CA LEU A 70 8.66 -10.77 -22.94
C LEU A 70 9.76 -9.74 -22.70
N GLU A 71 10.91 -10.18 -22.17
CA GLU A 71 12.05 -9.32 -21.87
C GLU A 71 12.60 -8.63 -23.13
N LEU A 72 12.72 -9.37 -24.24
CA LEU A 72 13.18 -8.82 -25.51
C LEU A 72 12.22 -7.75 -26.03
N ILE A 73 10.93 -8.05 -26.06
CA ILE A 73 9.90 -7.13 -26.56
C ILE A 73 9.88 -5.86 -25.70
N LEU A 74 9.83 -5.99 -24.37
CA LEU A 74 9.84 -4.84 -23.47
C LEU A 74 11.14 -4.03 -23.57
N GLY A 75 12.28 -4.67 -23.84
CA GLY A 75 13.54 -3.96 -24.13
C GLY A 75 13.47 -3.09 -25.40
N TYR A 76 12.81 -3.55 -26.46
CA TYR A 76 12.53 -2.72 -27.64
C TYR A 76 11.52 -1.61 -27.34
N ALA A 77 10.51 -1.91 -26.52
CA ALA A 77 9.51 -0.94 -26.09
C ALA A 77 10.16 0.23 -25.33
N ASP A 78 11.11 -0.06 -24.44
CA ASP A 78 11.87 0.96 -23.70
C ASP A 78 12.64 1.90 -24.63
N GLN A 79 13.29 1.35 -25.66
CA GLN A 79 14.02 2.15 -26.66
C GLN A 79 13.08 3.06 -27.45
N LEU A 80 11.93 2.54 -27.91
CA LEU A 80 10.93 3.33 -28.62
C LEU A 80 10.34 4.43 -27.73
N SER A 81 10.05 4.13 -26.47
CA SER A 81 9.57 5.13 -25.49
C SER A 81 10.57 6.25 -25.28
N GLN A 82 11.88 5.95 -25.20
CA GLN A 82 12.94 6.97 -25.12
C GLN A 82 13.02 7.81 -26.40
N MET A 83 12.93 7.18 -27.57
CA MET A 83 12.91 7.89 -28.86
C MET A 83 11.72 8.84 -28.96
N ILE A 84 10.53 8.45 -28.50
CA ILE A 84 9.33 9.31 -28.48
C ILE A 84 9.57 10.56 -27.63
N GLN A 85 10.22 10.44 -26.48
CA GLN A 85 10.51 11.58 -25.60
C GLN A 85 11.52 12.58 -26.19
N GLN A 86 12.41 12.12 -27.07
CA GLN A 86 13.49 12.92 -27.66
C GLN A 86 13.21 13.40 -29.09
N ALA A 87 12.16 12.88 -29.73
CA ALA A 87 11.90 13.05 -31.15
C ALA A 87 11.21 14.38 -31.50
N SER A 88 11.36 14.77 -32.78
CA SER A 88 10.48 15.75 -33.41
C SER A 88 9.03 15.23 -33.43
N LYS A 89 8.02 16.10 -33.55
CA LYS A 89 6.60 15.69 -33.54
C LYS A 89 6.27 14.62 -34.60
N GLU A 90 6.86 14.71 -35.79
CA GLU A 90 6.62 13.77 -36.88
C GLU A 90 7.26 12.41 -36.59
N ASP A 91 8.54 12.39 -36.17
CA ASP A 91 9.23 11.16 -35.78
C ASP A 91 8.55 10.49 -34.57
N ALA A 92 8.07 11.26 -33.59
CA ALA A 92 7.40 10.73 -32.40
C ALA A 92 6.14 9.94 -32.78
N ASN A 93 5.37 10.39 -33.78
CA ASN A 93 4.17 9.70 -34.24
C ASN A 93 4.50 8.33 -34.87
N ASP A 94 5.59 8.23 -35.62
CA ASP A 94 5.98 6.95 -36.25
C ASP A 94 6.55 5.95 -35.22
N HIS A 95 7.32 6.43 -34.24
CA HIS A 95 7.74 5.61 -33.10
C HIS A 95 6.54 5.16 -32.26
N GLN A 96 5.56 6.04 -32.05
CA GLN A 96 4.32 5.72 -31.32
C GLN A 96 3.51 4.62 -32.04
N LYS A 97 3.33 4.72 -33.36
CA LYS A 97 2.67 3.65 -34.16
C LYS A 97 3.42 2.31 -34.03
N SER A 98 4.74 2.34 -34.08
CA SER A 98 5.58 1.15 -33.94
C SER A 98 5.44 0.53 -32.54
N LEU A 99 5.37 1.36 -31.51
CA LEU A 99 5.15 0.94 -30.12
C LEU A 99 3.77 0.30 -29.94
N ARG A 100 2.72 0.85 -30.57
CA ARG A 100 1.38 0.25 -30.59
C ARG A 100 1.37 -1.15 -31.19
N LEU A 101 2.01 -1.33 -32.35
CA LEU A 101 2.13 -2.64 -33.00
C LEU A 101 2.87 -3.66 -32.13
N LEU A 102 3.91 -3.20 -31.43
CA LEU A 102 4.69 -4.04 -30.52
C LEU A 102 3.87 -4.48 -29.29
N ILE A 103 3.06 -3.58 -28.72
CA ILE A 103 2.15 -3.88 -27.61
C ILE A 103 1.05 -4.85 -28.05
N ASP A 104 0.44 -4.64 -29.23
CA ASP A 104 -0.56 -5.56 -29.78
C ASP A 104 0.03 -6.96 -30.00
N TYR A 105 1.26 -7.03 -30.52
CA TYR A 105 1.97 -8.29 -30.67
C TYR A 105 2.24 -8.96 -29.32
N LEU A 106 2.70 -8.19 -28.32
CA LEU A 106 2.95 -8.68 -26.96
C LEU A 106 1.68 -9.28 -26.35
N ASP A 107 0.55 -8.57 -26.47
CA ASP A 107 -0.73 -9.01 -25.92
C ASP A 107 -1.22 -10.29 -26.59
N GLN A 108 -1.14 -10.38 -27.92
CA GLN A 108 -1.62 -11.54 -28.69
C GLN A 108 -0.74 -12.78 -28.55
N THR A 109 0.58 -12.61 -28.42
CA THR A 109 1.53 -13.75 -28.52
C THR A 109 2.12 -14.19 -27.20
N VAL A 110 2.35 -13.26 -26.27
CA VAL A 110 3.01 -13.55 -24.99
C VAL A 110 1.99 -13.54 -23.86
N LEU A 111 1.25 -12.44 -23.68
CA LEU A 111 0.29 -12.33 -22.58
C LEU A 111 -0.98 -13.15 -22.84
N SER A 112 -1.35 -13.36 -24.12
CA SER A 112 -2.56 -14.07 -24.53
C SER A 112 -3.82 -13.52 -23.84
N GLY A 113 -3.90 -12.20 -23.67
CA GLY A 113 -4.98 -11.50 -22.98
C GLY A 113 -4.98 -11.63 -21.44
N ARG A 114 -3.95 -12.19 -20.82
CA ARG A 114 -3.75 -12.15 -19.36
C ARG A 114 -3.13 -10.82 -18.94
N ASN A 115 -3.39 -10.43 -17.70
CA ASN A 115 -2.67 -9.32 -17.08
C ASN A 115 -1.17 -9.66 -16.96
N ILE A 116 -0.30 -8.66 -17.13
CA ILE A 116 1.15 -8.82 -17.01
C ILE A 116 1.57 -9.34 -15.62
N HIS A 117 0.89 -8.94 -14.53
CA HIS A 117 1.18 -9.44 -13.18
C HIS A 117 0.97 -10.95 -13.07
N SER A 118 -0.11 -11.46 -13.66
CA SER A 118 -0.36 -12.90 -13.71
C SER A 118 0.68 -13.61 -14.57
N ALA A 119 1.06 -13.04 -15.72
CA ALA A 119 2.07 -13.65 -16.60
C ALA A 119 3.44 -13.73 -15.92
N LEU A 120 3.86 -12.66 -15.23
CA LEU A 120 5.11 -12.64 -14.46
C LEU A 120 5.07 -13.61 -13.28
N GLY A 121 3.90 -13.86 -12.70
CA GLY A 121 3.71 -14.81 -11.61
C GLY A 121 4.03 -16.27 -11.97
N ASP A 122 4.07 -16.61 -13.26
CA ASP A 122 4.45 -17.94 -13.75
C ASP A 122 5.97 -18.10 -13.88
N TYR A 123 6.72 -16.99 -13.88
CA TYR A 123 8.17 -16.99 -14.06
C TYR A 123 8.89 -17.05 -12.71
N LEU A 124 9.99 -17.82 -12.65
CA LEU A 124 10.85 -17.91 -11.48
C LEU A 124 11.89 -16.78 -11.46
N ILE A 125 11.41 -15.53 -11.40
CA ILE A 125 12.24 -14.33 -11.38
C ILE A 125 12.14 -13.56 -10.06
N PRO A 126 13.20 -12.84 -9.65
CA PRO A 126 13.13 -11.98 -8.46
C PRO A 126 12.16 -10.80 -8.64
N ASP A 127 11.58 -10.31 -7.55
CA ASP A 127 10.66 -9.16 -7.57
C ASP A 127 11.27 -7.92 -8.23
N ALA A 128 12.57 -7.67 -8.07
CA ALA A 128 13.26 -6.56 -8.73
C ALA A 128 13.18 -6.63 -10.27
N GLN A 129 13.27 -7.85 -10.82
CA GLN A 129 13.14 -8.09 -12.26
C GLN A 129 11.67 -7.96 -12.69
N SER A 130 10.73 -8.50 -11.91
CA SER A 130 9.29 -8.30 -12.14
C SER A 130 8.92 -6.82 -12.16
N SER A 131 9.37 -6.04 -11.18
CA SER A 131 9.16 -4.59 -11.11
C SER A 131 9.71 -3.87 -12.35
N LYS A 132 10.89 -4.26 -12.83
CA LYS A 132 11.45 -3.70 -14.07
C LYS A 132 10.56 -3.97 -15.27
N LEU A 133 10.09 -5.21 -15.45
CA LEU A 133 9.23 -5.59 -16.58
C LEU A 133 7.85 -4.92 -16.49
N LEU A 134 7.28 -4.80 -15.29
CA LEU A 134 6.06 -4.02 -15.05
C LEU A 134 6.25 -2.56 -15.46
N ARG A 135 7.36 -1.94 -15.04
CA ARG A 135 7.68 -0.56 -15.42
C ARG A 135 7.75 -0.42 -16.94
N SER A 136 8.56 -1.23 -17.62
CA SER A 136 8.71 -1.17 -19.08
C SER A 136 7.36 -1.32 -19.78
N TYR A 137 6.50 -2.22 -19.31
CA TYR A 137 5.16 -2.41 -19.88
C TYR A 137 4.24 -1.20 -19.71
N TYR A 138 4.13 -0.64 -18.50
CA TYR A 138 3.25 0.51 -18.28
C TYR A 138 3.80 1.82 -18.87
N GLU A 139 5.11 1.98 -18.97
CA GLU A 139 5.73 3.08 -19.72
C GLU A 139 5.48 2.93 -21.23
N ALA A 140 5.54 1.71 -21.76
CA ALA A 140 5.20 1.44 -23.16
C ALA A 140 3.73 1.77 -23.47
N LEU A 141 2.78 1.34 -22.61
CA LEU A 141 1.37 1.70 -22.75
C LEU A 141 1.18 3.22 -22.74
N HIS A 142 1.83 3.93 -21.82
CA HIS A 142 1.77 5.38 -21.72
C HIS A 142 2.35 6.07 -22.97
N GLY A 143 3.55 5.68 -23.41
CA GLY A 143 4.18 6.21 -24.62
C GLY A 143 3.37 5.93 -25.90
N ALA A 144 2.61 4.84 -25.92
CA ALA A 144 1.69 4.49 -27.00
C ALA A 144 0.36 5.24 -26.95
N ASP A 145 0.08 6.00 -25.89
CA ASP A 145 -1.23 6.59 -25.59
C ASP A 145 -2.33 5.52 -25.54
N ILE A 146 -2.03 4.41 -24.87
CA ILE A 146 -2.96 3.30 -24.62
C ILE A 146 -3.26 3.24 -23.12
N SER A 147 -4.54 3.31 -22.75
CA SER A 147 -4.96 3.04 -21.38
C SER A 147 -4.86 1.55 -21.07
N PRO A 148 -4.46 1.15 -19.84
CA PRO A 148 -4.45 -0.26 -19.46
C PRO A 148 -5.81 -0.92 -19.74
N PRO A 149 -5.83 -2.12 -20.33
CA PRO A 149 -7.07 -2.77 -20.74
C PRO A 149 -7.90 -3.21 -19.52
N LEU A 150 -9.22 -3.10 -19.65
CA LEU A 150 -10.17 -3.61 -18.65
C LEU A 150 -9.95 -5.10 -18.42
N GLN A 151 -9.77 -5.47 -17.15
CA GLN A 151 -9.53 -6.86 -16.78
C GLN A 151 -10.80 -7.71 -16.92
N LYS A 152 -10.68 -8.80 -17.67
CA LYS A 152 -11.80 -9.72 -17.98
C LYS A 152 -11.81 -10.99 -17.11
N THR A 153 -10.69 -11.26 -16.45
CA THR A 153 -10.47 -12.41 -15.56
C THR A 153 -10.09 -11.92 -14.17
N GLY A 154 -9.86 -12.85 -13.24
CA GLY A 154 -9.49 -12.50 -11.87
C GLY A 154 -10.68 -12.16 -10.98
N LEU A 155 -10.35 -11.56 -9.83
CA LEU A 155 -11.30 -11.21 -8.78
C LEU A 155 -12.42 -10.27 -9.26
N PHE A 156 -12.12 -9.41 -10.23
CA PHE A 156 -13.01 -8.38 -10.76
C PHE A 156 -13.49 -8.66 -12.20
N GLY A 157 -13.23 -9.86 -12.72
CA GLY A 157 -13.58 -10.23 -14.09
C GLY A 157 -15.07 -10.57 -14.28
N SER A 158 -15.62 -10.23 -15.44
CA SER A 158 -17.02 -10.50 -15.85
C SER A 158 -17.40 -11.99 -15.96
N LYS A 159 -16.43 -12.91 -15.84
CA LYS A 159 -16.61 -14.37 -15.83
C LYS A 159 -16.32 -15.01 -14.47
N ALA A 160 -16.59 -14.32 -13.36
CA ALA A 160 -16.59 -14.94 -12.03
C ALA A 160 -17.69 -16.01 -11.92
N ARG A 161 -17.48 -17.17 -12.55
CA ARG A 161 -18.30 -18.37 -12.39
C ARG A 161 -17.94 -18.97 -11.04
N GLY A 162 -18.67 -18.57 -10.01
CA GLY A 162 -18.40 -19.01 -8.66
C GLY A 162 -19.39 -18.47 -7.64
N VAL A 163 -19.10 -18.82 -6.39
CA VAL A 163 -19.79 -18.31 -5.21
C VAL A 163 -19.65 -16.77 -5.18
N PRO A 164 -20.73 -16.00 -4.95
CA PRO A 164 -20.65 -14.56 -4.78
C PRO A 164 -19.56 -14.19 -3.76
N THR A 165 -18.67 -13.27 -4.15
CA THR A 165 -17.58 -12.81 -3.29
C THR A 165 -17.86 -11.39 -2.84
N GLU A 166 -17.92 -11.18 -1.53
CA GLU A 166 -17.95 -9.85 -0.95
C GLU A 166 -16.50 -9.37 -0.81
N ILE A 167 -16.23 -8.18 -1.31
CA ILE A 167 -14.89 -7.62 -1.32
C ILE A 167 -14.88 -6.40 -0.40
N TYR A 168 -14.00 -6.41 0.58
CA TYR A 168 -13.78 -5.28 1.48
C TYR A 168 -12.40 -4.70 1.26
N THR A 169 -12.25 -3.40 1.44
CA THR A 169 -10.94 -2.73 1.42
C THR A 169 -10.56 -2.29 2.82
N VAL A 170 -9.30 -2.52 3.21
CA VAL A 170 -8.74 -2.09 4.49
C VAL A 170 -7.48 -1.27 4.27
N PHE A 171 -7.36 -0.21 5.05
CA PHE A 171 -6.22 0.70 5.02
C PHE A 171 -5.51 0.67 6.38
N GLY A 172 -4.19 0.48 6.39
CA GLY A 172 -3.40 0.38 7.63
C GLY A 172 -3.14 1.72 8.33
N GLY A 173 -2.52 1.67 9.51
CA GLY A 173 -2.10 2.86 10.28
C GLY A 173 -0.62 2.85 10.64
N GLN A 174 -0.21 3.81 11.47
CA GLN A 174 1.16 3.88 12.02
C GLN A 174 1.46 2.75 13.00
N GLY A 175 2.75 2.54 13.29
CA GLY A 175 3.22 1.53 14.25
C GLY A 175 3.26 0.11 13.70
N LEU A 176 2.77 -0.11 12.48
CA LEU A 176 3.03 -1.32 11.69
C LEU A 176 4.47 -1.32 11.17
N ARG A 177 5.03 -2.51 10.89
CA ARG A 177 6.43 -2.59 10.43
C ARG A 177 6.44 -2.38 8.91
N GLY A 178 6.92 -1.22 8.46
CA GLY A 178 7.10 -0.90 7.05
C GLY A 178 7.88 0.39 6.90
N ASN A 179 8.69 0.50 5.86
CA ASN A 179 9.36 1.75 5.52
C ASN A 179 8.57 2.46 4.41
N SER A 180 7.68 3.37 4.79
CA SER A 180 6.76 4.02 3.84
C SER A 180 7.48 4.76 2.71
N ILE A 181 8.67 5.33 2.95
CA ILE A 181 9.40 6.02 1.87
C ILE A 181 10.02 5.03 0.88
N ASP A 182 10.48 3.87 1.34
CA ASP A 182 11.00 2.83 0.45
C ASP A 182 9.85 2.19 -0.35
N GLU A 183 8.72 1.91 0.30
CA GLU A 183 7.54 1.38 -0.37
C GLU A 183 6.99 2.36 -1.41
N LEU A 184 6.98 3.66 -1.10
CA LEU A 184 6.64 4.69 -2.08
C LEU A 184 7.62 4.73 -3.25
N ARG A 185 8.93 4.57 -2.97
CA ARG A 185 9.97 4.54 -4.01
C ARG A 185 9.82 3.33 -4.91
N ASP A 186 9.54 2.16 -4.36
CA ASP A 186 9.29 0.94 -5.12
C ASP A 186 8.05 1.09 -6.01
N LEU A 187 6.99 1.71 -5.47
CA LEU A 187 5.78 2.03 -6.20
C LEU A 187 6.04 3.03 -7.34
N ALA A 188 6.71 4.14 -7.06
CA ALA A 188 7.07 5.17 -8.04
C ALA A 188 8.00 4.62 -9.13
N ASN A 189 8.91 3.72 -8.78
CA ASN A 189 9.83 3.08 -9.73
C ASN A 189 9.11 2.05 -10.61
N THR A 190 8.21 1.26 -10.03
CA THR A 190 7.52 0.16 -10.74
C THR A 190 6.37 0.67 -11.61
N TYR A 191 5.65 1.70 -11.16
CA TYR A 191 4.43 2.21 -11.80
C TYR A 191 4.53 3.70 -12.14
N SER A 192 5.72 4.19 -12.47
CA SER A 192 5.99 5.62 -12.74
C SER A 192 4.93 6.28 -13.62
N SER A 193 4.62 5.72 -14.80
CA SER A 193 3.59 6.28 -15.70
C SER A 193 2.17 6.30 -15.12
N LEU A 194 1.88 5.49 -14.11
CA LEU A 194 0.57 5.43 -13.46
C LEU A 194 0.47 6.35 -12.25
N THR A 195 1.58 6.63 -11.55
CA THR A 195 1.54 7.32 -10.25
C THR A 195 2.27 8.66 -10.20
N ARG A 196 3.05 9.00 -11.24
CA ARG A 196 3.84 10.24 -11.30
C ARG A 196 3.03 11.47 -10.92
N ASP A 197 1.86 11.65 -11.55
CA ASP A 197 1.03 12.84 -11.34
C ASP A 197 0.49 12.91 -9.90
N LEU A 198 0.01 11.79 -9.36
CA LEU A 198 -0.48 11.73 -7.98
C LEU A 198 0.64 12.03 -6.97
N ILE A 199 1.79 11.36 -7.11
CA ILE A 199 2.90 11.51 -6.19
C ILE A 199 3.43 12.94 -6.25
N HIS A 200 3.60 13.49 -7.45
CA HIS A 200 4.02 14.88 -7.61
C HIS A 200 3.03 15.84 -6.96
N ASP A 201 1.74 15.77 -7.32
CA ASP A 201 0.71 16.68 -6.81
C ASP A 201 0.63 16.69 -5.28
N LEU A 202 0.57 15.50 -4.67
CA LEU A 202 0.44 15.39 -3.23
C LEU A 202 1.74 15.71 -2.48
N SER A 203 2.90 15.45 -3.09
CA SER A 203 4.19 15.84 -2.49
C SER A 203 4.40 17.35 -2.57
N SER A 204 4.00 18.00 -3.66
CA SER A 204 3.98 19.47 -3.76
C SER A 204 3.02 20.07 -2.74
N LEU A 205 1.82 19.52 -2.59
CA LEU A 205 0.86 19.93 -1.56
C LEU A 205 1.46 19.82 -0.14
N LEU A 206 2.13 18.71 0.17
CA LEU A 206 2.77 18.54 1.48
C LEU A 206 3.90 19.54 1.73
N LEU A 207 4.72 19.80 0.70
CA LEU A 207 5.77 20.82 0.78
C LEU A 207 5.16 22.21 1.04
N GLU A 208 4.13 22.59 0.29
CA GLU A 208 3.39 23.85 0.47
C GLU A 208 2.82 23.97 1.90
N LEU A 209 2.14 22.94 2.39
CA LEU A 209 1.58 22.92 3.75
C LEU A 209 2.67 23.03 4.81
N SER A 210 3.83 22.39 4.60
CA SER A 210 4.94 22.35 5.57
C SER A 210 5.65 23.69 5.79
N ILE A 211 5.42 24.67 4.92
CA ILE A 211 6.07 25.99 4.98
C ILE A 211 5.07 27.14 5.27
N THR A 212 3.83 26.80 5.65
CA THR A 212 2.76 27.79 5.84
C THR A 212 2.95 28.69 7.07
N ASP A 213 3.60 28.20 8.14
CA ASP A 213 3.90 29.00 9.33
C ASP A 213 5.19 28.58 10.06
N ASP A 214 5.74 29.49 10.86
CA ASP A 214 6.99 29.30 11.61
C ASP A 214 6.93 28.18 12.67
N ASN A 215 5.74 27.86 13.19
CA ASN A 215 5.58 26.80 14.17
C ASN A 215 5.66 25.42 13.50
N ILE A 216 5.15 25.29 12.27
CA ILE A 216 5.29 24.08 11.47
C ILE A 216 6.75 23.85 11.08
N LEU A 217 7.47 24.90 10.68
CA LEU A 217 8.90 24.81 10.36
C LEU A 217 9.74 24.29 11.54
N LYS A 218 9.37 24.64 12.78
CA LYS A 218 10.02 24.13 14.00
C LYS A 218 9.74 22.65 14.24
N LEU A 219 8.55 22.16 13.86
CA LEU A 219 8.18 20.74 13.96
C LEU A 219 8.80 19.89 12.84
N LEU A 220 9.08 20.52 11.69
CA LEU A 220 9.63 19.88 10.49
C LEU A 220 11.02 20.44 10.15
N PRO A 221 12.04 20.34 11.04
CA PRO A 221 13.37 20.92 10.80
C PRO A 221 14.11 20.32 9.60
N LYS A 222 13.68 19.17 9.07
CA LYS A 222 14.23 18.55 7.85
C LYS A 222 13.32 18.72 6.63
N GLY A 223 12.26 19.53 6.76
CA GLY A 223 11.23 19.72 5.74
C GLY A 223 10.35 18.49 5.52
N LEU A 224 9.48 18.59 4.52
CA LEU A 224 8.60 17.51 4.05
C LEU A 224 8.63 17.43 2.50
N ASP A 225 9.84 17.40 1.94
CA ASP A 225 10.05 17.31 0.49
C ASP A 225 10.17 15.84 0.06
N VAL A 226 9.01 15.21 -0.11
CA VAL A 226 8.92 13.78 -0.46
C VAL A 226 9.52 13.50 -1.84
N LEU A 227 9.37 14.40 -2.81
CA LEU A 227 9.96 14.22 -4.14
C LEU A 227 11.48 14.16 -4.06
N LYS A 228 12.10 15.10 -3.33
CA LYS A 228 13.56 15.08 -3.12
C LYS A 228 14.03 13.80 -2.42
N TRP A 229 13.27 13.27 -1.47
CA TRP A 229 13.58 12.00 -0.79
C TRP A 229 13.46 10.77 -1.69
N LEU A 230 12.57 10.82 -2.68
CA LEU A 230 12.45 9.75 -3.68
C LEU A 230 13.61 9.79 -4.69
N GLU A 231 13.98 10.99 -5.15
CA GLU A 231 15.06 11.21 -6.12
C GLU A 231 16.46 10.99 -5.53
N THR A 232 16.69 11.44 -4.29
CA THR A 232 18.00 11.43 -3.64
C THR A 232 17.95 10.66 -2.32
N PRO A 233 18.24 9.34 -2.32
CA PRO A 233 18.18 8.51 -1.11
C PRO A 233 19.04 9.00 0.06
N SER A 234 20.14 9.72 -0.20
CA SER A 234 20.99 10.29 0.85
C SER A 234 20.36 11.48 1.59
N GLU A 235 19.32 12.09 1.03
CA GLU A 235 18.57 13.19 1.65
C GLU A 235 17.41 12.70 2.53
N VAL A 236 17.12 11.40 2.52
CA VAL A 236 16.06 10.79 3.33
C VAL A 236 16.39 10.99 4.82
N PRO A 237 15.49 11.60 5.60
CA PRO A 237 15.68 11.75 7.04
C PRO A 237 15.82 10.41 7.78
N ASP A 238 16.34 10.46 9.00
CA ASP A 238 16.44 9.27 9.84
C ASP A 238 15.06 8.72 10.26
N SER A 239 15.05 7.45 10.65
CA SER A 239 13.82 6.74 11.02
C SER A 239 13.02 7.37 12.16
N THR A 240 13.64 8.16 13.06
CA THR A 240 12.91 8.87 14.14
C THR A 240 12.10 10.02 13.55
N TYR A 241 12.71 10.78 12.63
CA TYR A 241 12.02 11.87 11.95
C TYR A 241 10.88 11.35 11.06
N LEU A 242 11.16 10.30 10.27
CA LEU A 242 10.14 9.69 9.41
C LEU A 242 8.97 9.11 10.20
N ALA A 243 9.20 8.64 11.43
CA ALA A 243 8.16 8.12 12.32
C ALA A 243 7.40 9.19 13.12
N SER A 244 7.82 10.45 13.05
CA SER A 244 7.08 11.54 13.69
C SER A 244 5.70 11.71 13.03
N ALA A 245 4.67 11.99 13.82
CA ALA A 245 3.30 12.12 13.35
C ALA A 245 3.12 13.13 12.21
N PRO A 246 3.75 14.33 12.22
CA PRO A 246 3.65 15.28 11.11
C PRO A 246 4.19 14.76 9.77
N VAL A 247 5.12 13.81 9.79
CA VAL A 247 5.74 13.23 8.58
C VAL A 247 5.05 11.92 8.19
N SER A 248 4.97 10.97 9.13
CA SER A 248 4.45 9.63 8.86
C SER A 248 2.96 9.61 8.53
N ALA A 249 2.14 10.46 9.17
CA ALA A 249 0.69 10.44 8.92
C ALA A 249 0.34 10.72 7.45
N PRO A 250 0.78 11.85 6.85
CA PRO A 250 0.54 12.08 5.43
C PRO A 250 1.32 11.11 4.52
N LEU A 251 2.55 10.73 4.85
CA LEU A 251 3.35 9.83 4.00
C LEU A 251 2.73 8.43 3.88
N ILE A 252 2.19 7.88 4.98
CA ILE A 252 1.46 6.60 4.96
C ILE A 252 0.20 6.72 4.12
N GLY A 253 -0.56 7.81 4.27
CA GLY A 253 -1.74 8.06 3.45
C GLY A 253 -1.41 8.13 1.96
N LEU A 254 -0.30 8.77 1.61
CA LEU A 254 0.18 8.88 0.24
C LEU A 254 0.50 7.51 -0.39
N VAL A 255 1.17 6.62 0.34
CA VAL A 255 1.43 5.24 -0.10
C VAL A 255 0.13 4.49 -0.36
N GLN A 256 -0.84 4.60 0.57
CA GLN A 256 -2.15 3.94 0.46
C GLN A 256 -2.93 4.39 -0.76
N LEU A 257 -3.03 5.71 -0.96
CA LEU A 257 -3.71 6.31 -2.11
C LEU A 257 -3.01 5.92 -3.42
N ALA A 258 -1.68 5.90 -3.44
CA ALA A 258 -0.92 5.46 -4.60
C ALA A 258 -1.18 3.98 -4.95
N HIS A 259 -1.25 3.09 -3.96
CA HIS A 259 -1.62 1.69 -4.21
C HIS A 259 -3.05 1.54 -4.73
N TYR A 260 -3.99 2.35 -4.22
CA TYR A 260 -5.38 2.38 -4.72
C TYR A 260 -5.45 2.84 -6.17
N GLU A 261 -4.75 3.92 -6.53
CA GLU A 261 -4.68 4.43 -7.90
C GLU A 261 -4.04 3.41 -8.86
N VAL A 262 -2.91 2.79 -8.48
CA VAL A 262 -2.29 1.71 -9.25
C VAL A 262 -3.29 0.58 -9.47
N THR A 263 -4.04 0.20 -8.44
CA THR A 263 -5.00 -0.91 -8.54
C THR A 263 -6.11 -0.59 -9.52
N CYS A 264 -6.72 0.60 -9.42
CA CYS A 264 -7.74 1.06 -10.37
C CYS A 264 -7.19 1.08 -11.80
N LYS A 265 -6.03 1.70 -12.01
CA LYS A 265 -5.41 1.82 -13.35
C LYS A 265 -5.01 0.46 -13.93
N THR A 266 -4.39 -0.42 -13.15
CA THR A 266 -3.97 -1.76 -13.62
C THR A 266 -5.15 -2.69 -13.91
N LEU A 267 -6.30 -2.45 -13.28
CA LEU A 267 -7.57 -3.13 -13.60
C LEU A 267 -8.30 -2.51 -14.81
N GLY A 268 -7.85 -1.35 -15.30
CA GLY A 268 -8.54 -0.59 -16.35
C GLY A 268 -9.86 0.01 -15.89
N LEU A 269 -9.96 0.39 -14.60
CA LEU A 269 -11.16 0.91 -13.96
C LEU A 269 -10.94 2.35 -13.46
N THR A 270 -12.00 3.16 -13.46
CA THR A 270 -12.03 4.39 -12.66
C THR A 270 -12.19 4.07 -11.17
N PRO A 271 -11.87 5.01 -10.26
CA PRO A 271 -12.12 4.85 -8.82
C PRO A 271 -13.56 4.45 -8.46
N GLY A 272 -14.55 5.02 -9.15
CA GLY A 272 -15.97 4.70 -8.97
C GLY A 272 -16.37 3.34 -9.51
N GLN A 273 -15.82 2.94 -10.66
CA GLN A 273 -16.03 1.59 -11.18
C GLN A 273 -15.39 0.53 -10.28
N PHE A 274 -14.23 0.82 -9.70
CA PHE A 274 -13.59 -0.07 -8.72
C PHE A 274 -14.40 -0.14 -7.42
N ARG A 275 -14.73 1.01 -6.79
CA ARG A 275 -15.51 1.03 -5.54
C ARG A 275 -16.88 0.36 -5.69
N SER A 276 -17.50 0.41 -6.88
CA SER A 276 -18.82 -0.21 -7.12
C SER A 276 -18.80 -1.74 -6.98
N GLN A 277 -17.60 -2.34 -6.98
CA GLN A 277 -17.37 -3.78 -6.77
C GLN A 277 -16.97 -4.09 -5.32
N ILE A 278 -16.92 -3.09 -4.45
CA ILE A 278 -16.53 -3.18 -3.04
C ILE A 278 -17.79 -3.11 -2.18
N SER A 279 -17.92 -4.05 -1.24
CA SER A 279 -19.05 -4.17 -0.30
C SER A 279 -18.97 -3.20 0.87
N GLY A 280 -17.76 -2.71 1.17
CA GLY A 280 -17.52 -1.66 2.15
C GLY A 280 -16.04 -1.49 2.44
N THR A 281 -15.69 -0.42 3.14
CA THR A 281 -14.30 -0.06 3.44
C THR A 281 -14.13 0.35 4.90
N THR A 282 -12.91 0.21 5.41
CA THR A 282 -12.53 0.72 6.73
C THR A 282 -11.02 0.95 6.77
N GLY A 283 -10.51 1.57 7.81
CA GLY A 283 -9.07 1.70 8.00
C GLY A 283 -8.66 1.78 9.45
N HIS A 284 -7.58 1.10 9.79
CA HIS A 284 -7.04 1.07 11.14
C HIS A 284 -6.39 2.41 11.48
N SER A 285 -6.82 3.01 12.58
CA SER A 285 -6.36 4.33 13.00
C SER A 285 -6.51 5.35 11.86
N GLN A 286 -5.45 6.05 11.47
CA GLN A 286 -5.45 7.03 10.39
C GLN A 286 -5.88 6.49 9.01
N GLY A 287 -5.86 5.17 8.79
CA GLY A 287 -6.31 4.57 7.53
C GLY A 287 -7.78 4.86 7.23
N ILE A 288 -8.59 5.23 8.23
CA ILE A 288 -10.00 5.58 8.02
C ILE A 288 -10.16 6.81 7.10
N ILE A 289 -9.17 7.72 7.09
CA ILE A 289 -9.18 8.92 6.23
C ILE A 289 -9.01 8.55 4.75
N THR A 290 -8.11 7.63 4.43
CA THR A 290 -7.91 7.14 3.06
C THR A 290 -9.03 6.22 2.61
N ALA A 291 -9.62 5.44 3.54
CA ALA A 291 -10.83 4.67 3.30
C ALA A 291 -12.01 5.57 2.89
N ALA A 292 -12.22 6.69 3.58
CA ALA A 292 -13.27 7.65 3.25
C ALA A 292 -13.04 8.31 1.87
N ALA A 293 -11.78 8.65 1.53
CA ALA A 293 -11.45 9.16 0.20
C ALA A 293 -11.78 8.15 -0.91
N ALA A 294 -11.41 6.88 -0.74
CA ALA A 294 -11.75 5.81 -1.68
C ALA A 294 -13.27 5.61 -1.83
N ALA A 295 -14.04 5.73 -0.74
CA ALA A 295 -15.49 5.56 -0.76
C ALA A 295 -16.24 6.67 -1.51
N MET A 296 -15.68 7.88 -1.59
CA MET A 296 -16.35 9.03 -2.24
C MET A 296 -15.97 9.26 -3.70
N SER A 297 -14.81 8.79 -4.15
CA SER A 297 -14.29 9.12 -5.49
C SER A 297 -14.90 8.29 -6.62
N ASP A 298 -15.36 8.95 -7.68
CA ASP A 298 -16.06 8.33 -8.80
C ASP A 298 -15.20 8.23 -10.08
N ASP A 299 -14.52 9.33 -10.39
CA ASP A 299 -13.65 9.47 -11.55
C ASP A 299 -12.27 9.99 -11.13
N TRP A 300 -11.38 10.18 -12.09
CA TRP A 300 -10.03 10.66 -11.81
C TRP A 300 -9.99 12.12 -11.32
N VAL A 301 -11.01 12.93 -11.61
CA VAL A 301 -11.08 14.33 -11.16
C VAL A 301 -11.46 14.37 -9.67
N SER A 302 -12.58 13.75 -9.30
CA SER A 302 -13.02 13.61 -7.91
C SER A 302 -12.04 12.82 -7.05
N TRP A 303 -11.26 11.91 -7.64
CA TRP A 303 -10.15 11.24 -6.96
C TRP A 303 -9.00 12.20 -6.61
N ARG A 304 -8.62 13.11 -7.51
CA ARG A 304 -7.60 14.13 -7.22
C ARG A 304 -8.06 15.06 -6.09
N GLU A 305 -9.33 15.46 -6.09
CA GLU A 305 -9.90 16.28 -5.01
C GLU A 305 -9.94 15.53 -3.66
N ALA A 306 -10.41 14.28 -3.66
CA ALA A 306 -10.50 13.46 -2.45
C ALA A 306 -9.12 13.12 -1.87
N THR A 307 -8.14 12.84 -2.72
CA THR A 307 -6.76 12.53 -2.28
C THR A 307 -6.07 13.76 -1.69
N ARG A 308 -6.22 14.95 -2.28
CA ARG A 308 -5.74 16.21 -1.67
C ARG A 308 -6.39 16.44 -0.31
N THR A 309 -7.71 16.29 -0.23
CA THR A 309 -8.49 16.41 1.02
C THR A 309 -7.97 15.44 2.10
N ALA A 310 -7.76 14.17 1.76
CA ALA A 310 -7.23 13.17 2.69
C ALA A 310 -5.81 13.50 3.16
N ILE A 311 -4.92 13.92 2.26
CA ILE A 311 -3.54 14.27 2.61
C ILE A 311 -3.49 15.53 3.48
N THR A 312 -4.28 16.56 3.17
CA THR A 312 -4.37 17.75 4.02
C THR A 312 -4.92 17.40 5.41
N THR A 313 -5.94 16.54 5.49
CA THR A 313 -6.48 16.03 6.75
C THR A 313 -5.40 15.31 7.57
N LEU A 314 -4.68 14.37 6.96
CA LEU A 314 -3.60 13.61 7.63
C LEU A 314 -2.43 14.50 8.05
N PHE A 315 -2.08 15.50 7.25
CA PHE A 315 -1.06 16.50 7.59
C PHE A 315 -1.46 17.25 8.87
N TRP A 316 -2.68 17.80 8.93
CA TRP A 316 -3.13 18.55 10.10
C TRP A 316 -3.33 17.68 11.33
N ILE A 317 -3.81 16.43 11.16
CA ILE A 317 -3.81 15.43 12.25
C ILE A 317 -2.39 15.28 12.81
N GLY A 318 -1.39 15.04 11.96
CA GLY A 318 -0.01 14.87 12.38
C GLY A 318 0.55 16.11 13.09
N VAL A 319 0.37 17.30 12.51
CA VAL A 319 0.88 18.57 13.05
C VAL A 319 0.24 18.92 14.39
N ARG A 320 -1.09 18.95 14.47
CA ARG A 320 -1.80 19.41 15.67
C ARG A 320 -1.68 18.43 16.83
N THR A 321 -1.70 17.13 16.57
CA THR A 321 -1.46 16.14 17.62
C THR A 321 -0.04 16.22 18.17
N GLN A 322 0.96 16.47 17.31
CA GLN A 322 2.34 16.69 17.75
C GLN A 322 2.45 17.97 18.60
N GLN A 323 1.85 19.08 18.19
CA GLN A 323 1.85 20.33 18.95
C GLN A 323 1.25 20.17 20.35
N VAL A 324 0.07 19.53 20.42
CA VAL A 324 -0.61 19.27 21.69
C VAL A 324 0.22 18.36 22.58
N TRP A 325 0.82 17.31 22.02
CA TRP A 325 1.66 16.39 22.78
C TRP A 325 2.99 17.02 23.24
N ASP A 326 3.62 17.83 22.41
CA ASP A 326 4.85 18.53 22.78
C ASP A 326 4.58 19.53 23.90
N ALA A 327 3.45 20.26 23.88
CA ALA A 327 3.05 21.15 24.98
C ALA A 327 3.02 20.44 26.35
N GLN A 328 2.83 19.11 26.38
CA GLN A 328 2.90 18.25 27.57
C GLN A 328 4.34 17.85 27.97
N HIS A 329 5.36 18.67 27.67
CA HIS A 329 6.80 18.44 27.89
C HIS A 329 7.18 17.68 29.18
N ARG A 330 6.47 17.92 30.29
CA ARG A 330 6.74 17.27 31.60
C ARG A 330 6.58 15.74 31.57
N TYR A 331 5.81 15.22 30.63
CA TYR A 331 5.50 13.79 30.52
C TYR A 331 6.38 13.05 29.49
N ASN A 332 7.12 13.78 28.66
CA ASN A 332 7.85 13.21 27.50
C ASN A 332 9.31 12.87 27.79
N THR A 333 9.81 13.15 29.00
CA THR A 333 11.22 12.89 29.35
C THR A 333 11.45 11.47 29.85
N ILE A 334 12.44 10.80 29.25
CA ILE A 334 12.94 9.48 29.68
C ILE A 334 14.45 9.50 29.84
N SER A 335 14.99 8.78 30.83
CA SER A 335 16.43 8.70 31.05
C SER A 335 17.10 7.71 30.10
N GLU A 336 18.37 7.95 29.78
CA GLU A 336 19.18 7.04 28.95
C GLU A 336 19.24 5.62 29.54
N ALA A 337 19.31 5.50 30.86
CA ALA A 337 19.30 4.20 31.55
C ALA A 337 17.99 3.41 31.29
N MET A 338 16.84 4.09 31.28
CA MET A 338 15.56 3.44 30.94
C MET A 338 15.48 3.04 29.47
N VAL A 339 16.04 3.87 28.58
CA VAL A 339 16.12 3.57 27.15
C VAL A 339 16.98 2.32 26.93
N GLN A 340 18.18 2.27 27.52
CA GLN A 340 19.08 1.14 27.37
C GLN A 340 18.48 -0.13 27.94
N ASP A 341 17.91 -0.09 29.16
CA ASP A 341 17.25 -1.24 29.77
C ASP A 341 16.09 -1.78 28.90
N SER A 342 15.30 -0.90 28.28
CA SER A 342 14.23 -1.31 27.34
C SER A 342 14.80 -2.01 26.10
N ILE A 343 15.91 -1.50 25.55
CA ILE A 343 16.58 -2.09 24.38
C ILE A 343 17.18 -3.46 24.74
N ASP A 344 17.84 -3.57 25.88
CA ASP A 344 18.48 -4.82 26.36
C ASP A 344 17.48 -5.95 26.56
N HIS A 345 16.22 -5.62 26.83
CA HIS A 345 15.12 -6.58 26.97
C HIS A 345 14.32 -6.81 25.67
N GLY A 346 14.77 -6.26 24.53
CA GLY A 346 14.12 -6.44 23.24
C GLY A 346 12.79 -5.68 23.08
N GLU A 347 12.51 -4.70 23.93
CA GLU A 347 11.24 -3.95 23.97
C GLU A 347 11.25 -2.74 23.03
N ARG A 348 12.40 -2.44 22.41
CA ARG A 348 12.70 -1.25 21.59
C ARG A 348 12.79 0.04 22.41
N LYS A 349 13.17 1.13 21.74
CA LYS A 349 13.23 2.47 22.35
C LYS A 349 11.84 2.89 22.84
N PRO A 350 11.69 3.34 24.09
CA PRO A 350 10.41 3.81 24.61
C PRO A 350 9.79 4.94 23.79
N SER A 351 8.49 4.82 23.59
CA SER A 351 7.64 5.73 22.82
C SER A 351 6.27 5.83 23.52
N PRO A 352 5.36 6.72 23.10
CA PRO A 352 4.10 6.94 23.80
C PRO A 352 3.03 5.87 23.53
N MET A 353 3.38 4.78 22.82
CA MET A 353 2.48 3.65 22.56
C MET A 353 3.22 2.32 22.66
N LEU A 354 2.69 1.41 23.48
CA LEU A 354 3.26 0.09 23.77
C LEU A 354 2.34 -1.02 23.26
N SER A 355 2.82 -1.83 22.33
CA SER A 355 2.09 -3.02 21.87
C SER A 355 2.32 -4.20 22.80
N ILE A 356 1.26 -4.89 23.21
CA ILE A 356 1.29 -6.00 24.17
C ILE A 356 0.53 -7.18 23.58
N ARG A 357 1.18 -8.35 23.54
CA ARG A 357 0.64 -9.62 23.04
C ARG A 357 0.62 -10.67 24.15
N GLY A 358 -0.33 -11.58 24.09
CA GLY A 358 -0.42 -12.77 24.96
C GLY A 358 -1.19 -12.59 26.27
N LEU A 359 -1.54 -11.36 26.66
CA LEU A 359 -2.36 -11.07 27.83
C LEU A 359 -3.83 -10.85 27.44
N THR A 360 -4.75 -11.40 28.23
CA THR A 360 -6.19 -11.02 28.15
C THR A 360 -6.39 -9.58 28.66
N ARG A 361 -7.54 -8.96 28.32
CA ARG A 361 -7.89 -7.60 28.76
C ARG A 361 -7.82 -7.46 30.29
N ASP A 362 -8.38 -8.41 31.02
CA ASP A 362 -8.37 -8.38 32.49
C ASP A 362 -6.97 -8.47 33.07
N GLN A 363 -6.14 -9.37 32.54
CA GLN A 363 -4.74 -9.51 32.97
C GLN A 363 -3.94 -8.23 32.69
N LEU A 364 -4.12 -7.63 31.51
CA LEU A 364 -3.50 -6.35 31.18
C LEU A 364 -3.97 -5.23 32.12
N GLN A 365 -5.26 -5.18 32.43
CA GLN A 365 -5.81 -4.19 33.35
C GLN A 365 -5.21 -4.31 34.77
N VAL A 366 -4.91 -5.52 35.24
CA VAL A 366 -4.17 -5.72 36.50
C VAL A 366 -2.77 -5.11 36.43
N CYS A 367 -2.04 -5.35 35.34
CA CYS A 367 -0.70 -4.77 35.13
C CYS A 367 -0.76 -3.23 35.06
N ILE A 368 -1.73 -2.66 34.35
CA ILE A 368 -1.95 -1.21 34.28
C ILE A 368 -2.24 -0.64 35.67
N LYS A 369 -3.16 -1.25 36.44
CA LYS A 369 -3.47 -0.80 37.81
C LYS A 369 -2.25 -0.85 38.73
N ALA A 370 -1.38 -1.86 38.56
CA ALA A 370 -0.14 -1.98 39.33
C ALA A 370 0.87 -0.90 38.95
N ALA A 371 1.04 -0.61 37.65
CA ALA A 371 1.91 0.44 37.15
C ALA A 371 1.41 1.85 37.55
N SER A 372 0.10 2.07 37.52
CA SER A 372 -0.52 3.36 37.81
C SER A 372 -0.63 3.68 39.31
N ARG A 373 -0.42 2.70 40.21
CA ARG A 373 -0.64 2.84 41.66
C ARG A 373 0.12 4.01 42.30
N TYR A 374 1.28 4.36 41.77
CA TYR A 374 2.16 5.39 42.32
C TYR A 374 2.24 6.65 41.45
N LEU A 375 1.41 6.74 40.41
CA LEU A 375 1.37 7.92 39.55
C LEU A 375 0.62 9.04 40.28
N LYS A 376 1.31 10.16 40.52
CA LYS A 376 0.73 11.34 41.17
C LYS A 376 -0.31 12.04 40.30
N ASP A 377 -0.22 11.85 38.99
CA ASP A 377 -1.03 12.55 37.98
C ASP A 377 -2.38 11.84 37.69
N GLY A 378 -2.73 10.83 38.49
CA GLY A 378 -4.01 10.14 38.44
C GLY A 378 -4.01 8.85 37.61
N PRO A 379 -5.13 8.08 37.64
CA PRO A 379 -5.22 6.76 37.03
C PRO A 379 -5.36 6.79 35.50
N LEU A 380 -5.67 7.94 34.90
CA LEU A 380 -5.95 8.08 33.46
C LEU A 380 -4.70 8.17 32.59
N CYS A 381 -3.49 8.26 33.17
CA CYS A 381 -2.27 8.47 32.38
C CYS A 381 -1.94 7.33 31.41
N LEU A 382 -2.43 6.10 31.68
CA LEU A 382 -2.28 4.94 30.83
C LEU A 382 -3.65 4.38 30.48
N SER A 383 -3.94 4.23 29.19
CA SER A 383 -5.21 3.68 28.71
C SER A 383 -4.98 2.65 27.60
N ILE A 384 -5.86 1.64 27.55
CA ILE A 384 -5.91 0.71 26.41
C ILE A 384 -6.51 1.50 25.25
N SER A 385 -5.65 1.96 24.35
CA SER A 385 -5.99 2.78 23.19
C SER A 385 -6.49 1.93 22.03
N MET A 386 -5.95 0.72 21.89
CA MET A 386 -6.35 -0.20 20.82
C MET A 386 -6.51 -1.63 21.32
N ALA A 387 -7.57 -2.30 20.87
CA ALA A 387 -7.80 -3.74 20.97
C ALA A 387 -7.75 -4.35 19.57
N ASN A 388 -6.57 -4.80 19.16
CA ASN A 388 -6.37 -5.41 17.84
C ASN A 388 -6.87 -6.86 17.79
N GLY A 389 -6.96 -7.52 18.94
CA GLY A 389 -7.41 -8.89 19.07
C GLY A 389 -7.66 -9.26 20.54
N PRO A 390 -8.15 -10.49 20.81
CA PRO A 390 -8.52 -10.92 22.17
C PRO A 390 -7.33 -10.94 23.16
N LYS A 391 -6.10 -11.04 22.64
CA LYS A 391 -4.84 -10.99 23.40
C LYS A 391 -3.80 -10.09 22.76
N HIS A 392 -4.21 -9.09 21.96
CA HIS A 392 -3.31 -8.13 21.35
C HIS A 392 -3.87 -6.73 21.54
N PHE A 393 -3.19 -5.95 22.37
CA PHE A 393 -3.61 -4.62 22.76
C PHE A 393 -2.48 -3.61 22.52
N VAL A 394 -2.84 -2.34 22.47
CA VAL A 394 -1.91 -1.22 22.57
C VAL A 394 -2.33 -0.36 23.75
N VAL A 395 -1.34 0.00 24.57
CA VAL A 395 -1.51 0.93 25.68
C VAL A 395 -0.77 2.21 25.35
N SER A 396 -1.45 3.34 25.47
CA SER A 396 -0.91 4.65 25.14
C SER A 396 -0.80 5.54 26.37
N GLY A 397 0.20 6.42 26.37
CA GLY A 397 0.46 7.39 27.43
C GLY A 397 1.93 7.83 27.48
N PRO A 398 2.34 8.52 28.55
CA PRO A 398 3.72 8.98 28.73
C PRO A 398 4.74 7.83 28.63
N PRO A 399 5.83 7.95 27.84
CA PRO A 399 6.80 6.86 27.63
C PRO A 399 7.40 6.30 28.93
N LYS A 400 7.67 7.19 29.90
CA LYS A 400 8.17 6.80 31.24
C LYS A 400 7.20 5.89 32.00
N TYR A 401 5.89 6.13 31.86
CA TYR A 401 4.87 5.33 32.54
C TYR A 401 4.66 3.99 31.84
N LEU A 402 4.74 3.97 30.50
CA LEU A 402 4.74 2.74 29.72
C LEU A 402 5.97 1.86 29.99
N TYR A 403 7.13 2.46 30.23
CA TYR A 403 8.31 1.73 30.72
C TYR A 403 8.01 1.05 32.07
N GLY A 404 7.39 1.78 33.01
CA GLY A 404 6.93 1.19 34.28
C GLY A 404 5.95 0.03 34.10
N LEU A 405 5.06 0.10 33.10
CA LEU A 405 4.18 -1.00 32.72
C LEU A 405 4.96 -2.22 32.20
N ASN A 406 5.99 -2.03 31.36
CA ASN A 406 6.87 -3.12 30.92
C ASN A 406 7.52 -3.85 32.09
N LEU A 407 7.98 -3.13 33.12
CA LEU A 407 8.54 -3.76 34.33
C LEU A 407 7.52 -4.68 35.03
N GLN A 408 6.24 -4.28 35.09
CA GLN A 408 5.18 -5.14 35.64
C GLN A 408 4.92 -6.37 34.77
N ILE A 409 4.99 -6.22 33.44
CA ILE A 409 4.84 -7.33 32.50
C ILE A 409 6.02 -8.31 32.64
N ARG A 410 7.27 -7.82 32.70
CA ARG A 410 8.47 -8.63 32.95
C ARG A 410 8.34 -9.44 34.24
N LYS A 411 7.94 -8.77 35.34
CA LYS A 411 7.70 -9.44 36.63
C LYS A 411 6.64 -10.54 36.50
N ARG A 412 5.55 -10.29 35.78
CA ARG A 412 4.50 -11.30 35.55
C ARG A 412 5.02 -12.48 34.73
N LYS A 413 5.83 -12.24 33.69
CA LYS A 413 6.47 -13.32 32.90
C LYS A 413 7.33 -14.22 33.79
N GLN A 414 8.18 -13.62 34.63
CA GLN A 414 9.02 -14.36 35.58
C GLN A 414 8.23 -15.15 36.63
N LEU A 415 7.06 -14.67 37.05
CA LEU A 415 6.19 -15.42 37.97
C LEU A 415 5.41 -16.55 37.28
N SER A 416 5.28 -16.49 35.94
CA SER A 416 4.57 -17.48 35.14
C SER A 416 5.48 -18.59 34.61
N SER A 417 6.75 -18.65 35.06
CA SER A 417 7.84 -19.53 34.60
C SER A 417 7.65 -21.04 34.81
N GLN A 418 6.41 -21.52 34.95
CA GLN A 418 6.07 -22.94 34.89
C GLN A 418 5.11 -23.18 33.73
N GLY A 419 5.64 -23.20 32.49
CA GLY A 419 4.96 -23.70 31.28
C GLY A 419 5.08 -22.85 30.01
N ASP A 420 4.63 -23.40 28.88
CA ASP A 420 4.63 -22.82 27.51
C ASP A 420 3.94 -21.44 27.39
N LEU A 421 3.18 -21.01 28.41
CA LEU A 421 2.48 -19.72 28.42
C LEU A 421 3.39 -18.50 28.61
N ALA A 422 4.60 -18.65 29.18
CA ALA A 422 5.51 -17.53 29.45
C ALA A 422 6.10 -16.94 28.14
N ASP A 423 6.36 -17.79 27.14
CA ASP A 423 6.92 -17.40 25.84
C ASP A 423 5.91 -16.67 24.95
N ALA A 424 4.60 -16.83 25.21
CA ALA A 424 3.54 -16.22 24.42
C ALA A 424 3.28 -14.73 24.75
N VAL A 425 3.79 -14.22 25.89
CA VAL A 425 3.58 -12.83 26.31
C VAL A 425 4.72 -11.97 25.76
N GLY A 426 4.38 -10.89 25.06
CA GLY A 426 5.36 -9.97 24.46
C GLY A 426 4.94 -8.52 24.65
N SER A 427 5.90 -7.63 24.81
CA SER A 427 5.66 -6.19 24.77
C SER A 427 6.76 -5.49 23.97
N SER A 428 6.37 -4.52 23.14
CA SER A 428 7.29 -3.77 22.28
C SER A 428 6.73 -2.39 22.03
N PHE A 429 7.55 -1.37 22.18
CA PHE A 429 7.19 0.00 21.84
C PHE A 429 6.99 0.15 20.32
N LEU A 430 5.96 0.92 19.96
CA LEU A 430 5.67 1.27 18.57
C LEU A 430 6.56 2.43 18.13
N ASN A 431 6.92 2.48 16.84
CA ASN A 431 7.70 3.60 16.31
C ASN A 431 6.76 4.74 15.92
N VAL A 432 6.35 5.54 16.92
CA VAL A 432 5.39 6.66 16.81
C VAL A 432 5.80 7.76 17.77
N SER A 433 5.42 9.02 17.49
CA SER A 433 5.78 10.18 18.33
C SER A 433 4.68 10.71 19.24
N VAL A 434 3.41 10.31 19.02
CA VAL A 434 2.25 10.79 19.81
C VAL A 434 1.37 9.63 20.29
N PRO A 435 0.67 9.75 21.43
CA PRO A 435 -0.24 8.73 21.96
C PRO A 435 -1.62 8.80 21.29
N PHE A 436 -1.74 8.38 20.04
CA PHE A 436 -3.06 8.32 19.36
C PHE A 436 -4.10 7.52 20.14
N HIS A 437 -5.37 7.82 19.88
CA HIS A 437 -6.53 7.21 20.53
C HIS A 437 -6.55 7.44 22.04
N THR A 438 -6.18 8.64 22.47
CA THR A 438 -6.21 9.00 23.88
C THR A 438 -6.74 10.41 24.13
N HIS A 439 -7.26 10.61 25.34
CA HIS A 439 -7.69 11.91 25.83
C HIS A 439 -6.56 12.97 25.85
N TRP A 440 -5.28 12.56 25.81
CA TRP A 440 -4.14 13.49 25.75
C TRP A 440 -4.16 14.37 24.51
N LEU A 441 -4.85 13.95 23.45
CA LEU A 441 -4.91 14.64 22.17
C LEU A 441 -6.26 15.31 21.90
N ASN A 442 -7.18 15.35 22.87
CA ASN A 442 -8.52 15.92 22.69
C ASN A 442 -8.49 17.36 22.17
N ASP A 443 -7.55 18.18 22.66
CA ASP A 443 -7.42 19.58 22.27
C ASP A 443 -6.99 19.74 20.80
N ALA A 444 -6.44 18.70 20.17
CA ALA A 444 -6.08 18.73 18.75
C ALA A 444 -7.29 18.68 17.84
N VAL A 445 -8.39 18.03 18.24
CA VAL A 445 -9.60 17.86 17.41
C VAL A 445 -10.20 19.20 16.96
N PRO A 446 -10.48 20.18 17.86
CA PRO A 446 -10.99 21.48 17.42
C PRO A 446 -9.96 22.27 16.60
N MET A 447 -8.65 22.15 16.89
CA MET A 447 -7.61 22.81 16.08
C MET A 447 -7.61 22.28 14.63
N ILE A 448 -7.68 20.97 14.47
CA ILE A 448 -7.73 20.31 13.16
C ILE A 448 -9.00 20.73 12.42
N HIS A 449 -10.13 20.82 13.12
CA HIS A 449 -11.37 21.30 12.51
C HIS A 449 -11.25 22.71 11.93
N ASP A 450 -10.62 23.62 12.68
CA ASP A 450 -10.41 24.99 12.25
C ASP A 450 -9.48 25.07 11.02
N ASP A 451 -8.47 24.20 10.94
CA ASP A 451 -7.58 24.08 9.78
C ASP A 451 -8.30 23.50 8.55
N LEU A 452 -9.31 22.65 8.75
CA LEU A 452 -10.05 21.96 7.71
C LEU A 452 -11.34 22.67 7.28
N LYS A 453 -11.69 23.84 7.84
CA LYS A 453 -12.94 24.58 7.54
C LYS A 453 -13.28 24.84 6.06
N HIS A 454 -12.31 24.73 5.16
CA HIS A 454 -12.47 24.94 3.71
C HIS A 454 -12.39 23.66 2.89
N ILE A 455 -12.22 22.54 3.57
CA ILE A 455 -12.15 21.19 3.04
C ILE A 455 -13.34 20.44 3.65
N SER A 456 -13.93 19.49 2.93
CA SER A 456 -15.05 18.75 3.49
C SER A 456 -15.10 17.34 2.95
N MET A 457 -15.12 16.37 3.86
CA MET A 457 -15.61 15.03 3.59
C MET A 457 -17.06 14.94 4.07
N SER A 458 -18.02 14.82 3.14
CA SER A 458 -19.43 14.68 3.48
C SER A 458 -19.86 13.22 3.49
N SER A 459 -20.68 12.83 4.47
CA SER A 459 -21.33 11.52 4.51
C SER A 459 -22.18 11.25 3.26
N SER A 460 -22.82 12.29 2.71
CA SER A 460 -23.64 12.18 1.49
C SER A 460 -22.86 11.82 0.24
N SER A 461 -21.53 12.00 0.25
CA SER A 461 -20.66 11.66 -0.86
C SER A 461 -20.15 10.22 -0.81
N MET A 462 -20.40 9.49 0.28
CA MET A 462 -19.97 8.09 0.44
C MET A 462 -20.86 7.18 -0.42
N ALA A 463 -20.27 6.56 -1.43
CA ALA A 463 -21.00 5.63 -2.32
C ALA A 463 -21.03 4.18 -1.79
N ILE A 464 -20.16 3.86 -0.83
CA ILE A 464 -20.09 2.57 -0.14
C ILE A 464 -19.96 2.80 1.38
N PRO A 465 -20.35 1.83 2.22
CA PRO A 465 -20.21 1.94 3.67
C PRO A 465 -18.76 2.16 4.10
N VAL A 466 -18.56 3.10 5.04
CA VAL A 466 -17.28 3.32 5.72
C VAL A 466 -17.43 2.91 7.17
N PHE A 467 -16.93 1.73 7.53
CA PHE A 467 -17.15 1.18 8.86
C PHE A 467 -16.24 1.83 9.90
N SER A 468 -16.87 2.31 10.97
CA SER A 468 -16.21 2.86 12.16
C SER A 468 -15.25 1.86 12.79
N THR A 469 -14.10 2.35 13.25
CA THR A 469 -13.10 1.54 13.96
C THR A 469 -13.43 1.31 15.43
N GLU A 470 -14.45 1.98 15.96
CA GLU A 470 -14.91 1.84 17.34
C GLU A 470 -15.95 0.71 17.46
N ASN A 471 -16.97 0.72 16.61
CA ASN A 471 -18.14 -0.15 16.73
C ASN A 471 -18.48 -0.96 15.46
N GLY A 472 -17.84 -0.68 14.32
CA GLY A 472 -18.09 -1.37 13.05
C GLY A 472 -19.34 -0.90 12.30
N GLU A 473 -20.03 0.12 12.78
CA GLU A 473 -21.21 0.70 12.11
C GLU A 473 -20.79 1.61 10.95
N ASP A 474 -21.66 1.77 9.95
CA ASP A 474 -21.40 2.63 8.80
C ASP A 474 -21.49 4.11 9.20
N LEU A 475 -20.34 4.80 9.18
CA LEU A 475 -20.23 6.20 9.54
C LEU A 475 -21.10 7.09 8.66
N SER A 476 -21.31 6.72 7.38
CA SER A 476 -22.11 7.53 6.46
C SER A 476 -23.59 7.60 6.88
N SER A 477 -24.06 6.58 7.61
CA SER A 477 -25.43 6.49 8.11
C SER A 477 -25.63 7.16 9.48
N GLN A 478 -24.55 7.36 10.24
CA GLN A 478 -24.61 7.84 11.63
C GLN A 478 -24.32 9.33 11.78
N SER A 479 -23.44 9.88 10.95
CA SER A 479 -23.03 11.27 11.09
C SER A 479 -24.17 12.22 10.71
N ASN A 480 -24.42 13.19 11.59
CA ASN A 480 -25.25 14.33 11.25
C ASN A 480 -24.60 15.11 10.10
N HIS A 481 -25.41 15.72 9.22
CA HIS A 481 -24.90 16.55 8.13
C HIS A 481 -23.89 17.58 8.66
N GLY A 482 -22.64 17.50 8.20
CA GLY A 482 -21.56 18.43 8.53
C GLY A 482 -20.60 18.01 9.64
N THR A 483 -20.82 16.90 10.36
CA THR A 483 -19.87 16.41 11.40
C THR A 483 -19.01 15.24 10.97
N TYR A 484 -19.24 14.69 9.77
CA TYR A 484 -18.58 13.47 9.32
C TYR A 484 -17.04 13.55 9.34
N GLU A 485 -16.46 14.66 8.89
CA GLU A 485 -15.02 14.88 8.95
C GLU A 485 -14.48 14.95 10.39
N LEU A 486 -15.23 15.58 11.30
CA LEU A 486 -14.89 15.62 12.73
C LEU A 486 -14.95 14.23 13.37
N ASP A 487 -15.94 13.43 12.99
CA ASP A 487 -16.08 12.05 13.47
C ASP A 487 -14.88 11.22 13.01
N LEU A 488 -14.47 11.34 11.74
CA LEU A 488 -13.27 10.72 11.20
C LEU A 488 -11.99 11.15 11.95
N VAL A 489 -11.80 12.45 12.17
CA VAL A 489 -10.65 12.98 12.93
C VAL A 489 -10.65 12.43 14.36
N SER A 490 -11.81 12.38 15.01
CA SER A 490 -11.95 11.89 16.38
C SER A 490 -11.60 10.40 16.52
N LEU A 491 -11.98 9.58 15.53
CA LEU A 491 -11.62 8.16 15.45
C LEU A 491 -10.10 7.91 15.37
N VAL A 492 -9.34 8.88 14.85
CA VAL A 492 -7.87 8.80 14.77
C VAL A 492 -7.21 9.38 16.03
N VAL A 493 -7.70 10.52 16.51
CA VAL A 493 -7.02 11.34 17.51
C VAL A 493 -7.29 10.85 18.93
N SER A 494 -8.56 10.69 19.32
CA SER A 494 -8.95 10.61 20.73
C SER A 494 -9.77 9.37 21.07
N GLN A 495 -10.59 8.87 20.15
CA GLN A 495 -11.45 7.72 20.40
C GLN A 495 -10.65 6.42 20.36
N GLY A 496 -11.04 5.47 21.24
CA GLY A 496 -10.43 4.16 21.30
C GLY A 496 -10.79 3.31 20.07
N LEU A 497 -9.97 2.31 19.78
CA LEU A 497 -10.14 1.44 18.62
C LEU A 497 -10.29 -0.02 19.07
N ASP A 498 -11.40 -0.67 18.73
CA ASP A 498 -11.59 -2.11 18.92
C ASP A 498 -11.69 -2.80 17.56
N TRP A 499 -10.52 -3.04 16.96
CA TRP A 499 -10.40 -3.60 15.62
C TRP A 499 -11.12 -4.95 15.50
N ALA A 500 -10.97 -5.80 16.50
CA ALA A 500 -11.52 -7.15 16.48
C ALA A 500 -13.05 -7.14 16.51
N SER A 501 -13.65 -6.26 17.31
CA SER A 501 -15.09 -6.07 17.35
C SER A 501 -15.59 -5.39 16.08
N ALA A 502 -15.00 -4.24 15.73
CA ALA A 502 -15.44 -3.40 14.61
C ALA A 502 -15.38 -4.11 13.26
N THR A 503 -14.39 -5.00 13.06
CA THR A 503 -14.21 -5.72 11.79
C THR A 503 -14.74 -7.15 11.80
N SER A 504 -15.50 -7.55 12.83
CA SER A 504 -16.01 -8.92 12.96
C SER A 504 -16.89 -9.39 11.79
N HIS A 505 -17.57 -8.47 11.11
CA HIS A 505 -18.35 -8.75 9.90
C HIS A 505 -17.50 -8.89 8.63
N ILE A 506 -16.30 -8.29 8.61
CA ILE A 506 -15.29 -8.39 7.54
C ILE A 506 -14.43 -9.66 7.71
N TYR A 507 -14.25 -10.11 8.97
CA TYR A 507 -13.47 -11.28 9.36
C TYR A 507 -14.30 -12.28 10.20
N PRO A 508 -15.36 -12.89 9.63
CA PRO A 508 -16.18 -13.84 10.32
C PRO A 508 -15.40 -15.12 10.62
N LYS A 509 -15.74 -15.74 11.75
CA LYS A 509 -15.13 -17.00 12.20
C LYS A 509 -15.56 -18.21 11.36
N THR A 510 -16.71 -18.11 10.69
CA THR A 510 -17.31 -19.17 9.88
C THR A 510 -17.78 -18.58 8.57
N THR A 511 -17.75 -19.37 7.50
CA THR A 511 -18.28 -18.95 6.19
C THR A 511 -19.76 -18.63 6.32
N LEU A 512 -20.12 -17.39 5.99
CA LEU A 512 -21.52 -16.96 5.89
C LEU A 512 -22.16 -17.70 4.72
N GLU A 513 -23.42 -18.10 4.87
CA GLU A 513 -24.15 -18.99 3.95
C GLU A 513 -23.93 -18.62 2.47
N GLY A 514 -23.08 -19.38 1.79
CA GLY A 514 -22.87 -19.25 0.34
C GLY A 514 -22.16 -17.97 -0.13
N LYS A 515 -21.37 -17.28 0.70
CA LYS A 515 -20.53 -16.15 0.27
C LYS A 515 -19.08 -16.32 0.70
N LYS A 516 -18.14 -15.99 -0.19
CA LYS A 516 -16.72 -15.84 0.15
C LYS A 516 -16.45 -14.39 0.49
N GLN A 517 -15.60 -14.13 1.47
CA GLN A 517 -15.15 -12.78 1.78
C GLN A 517 -13.70 -12.63 1.40
N THR A 518 -13.41 -11.56 0.66
CA THR A 518 -12.05 -11.17 0.29
C THR A 518 -11.76 -9.80 0.85
N VAL A 519 -10.61 -9.62 1.48
CA VAL A 519 -10.16 -8.36 2.04
C VAL A 519 -8.91 -7.90 1.31
N LEU A 520 -8.95 -6.70 0.75
CA LEU A 520 -7.84 -6.07 0.06
C LEU A 520 -7.12 -5.11 1.01
N ASP A 521 -5.88 -5.44 1.34
CA ASP A 521 -5.02 -4.64 2.20
C ASP A 521 -4.22 -3.63 1.35
N PHE A 522 -4.57 -2.35 1.48
CA PHE A 522 -3.87 -1.21 0.86
C PHE A 522 -2.87 -0.55 1.81
N GLY A 523 -2.76 -1.03 3.06
CA GLY A 523 -1.83 -0.50 4.05
C GLY A 523 -0.37 -0.82 3.73
N PRO A 524 0.57 0.03 4.17
CA PRO A 524 1.99 -0.23 3.98
C PRO A 524 2.48 -1.41 4.85
N GLY A 525 3.62 -1.98 4.47
CA GLY A 525 4.32 -3.02 5.24
C GLY A 525 3.98 -4.46 4.88
N GLY A 526 3.11 -4.69 3.88
CA GLY A 526 2.80 -6.02 3.34
C GLY A 526 2.39 -7.02 4.43
N VAL A 527 3.13 -8.14 4.54
CA VAL A 527 2.86 -9.20 5.54
C VAL A 527 3.04 -8.73 7.00
N HIS A 528 3.65 -7.57 7.21
CA HIS A 528 3.80 -6.93 8.52
C HIS A 528 2.90 -5.70 8.70
N GLY A 529 2.04 -5.43 7.70
CA GLY A 529 1.00 -4.40 7.72
C GLY A 529 -0.21 -4.79 8.56
N ILE A 530 -1.37 -4.23 8.22
CA ILE A 530 -2.62 -4.39 8.99
C ILE A 530 -3.10 -5.85 8.96
N SER A 531 -2.84 -6.56 7.85
CA SER A 531 -3.06 -8.01 7.73
C SER A 531 -2.41 -8.84 8.85
N SER A 532 -1.30 -8.37 9.45
CA SER A 532 -0.60 -9.08 10.53
C SER A 532 -1.33 -9.04 11.86
N ILE A 533 -2.31 -8.14 12.00
CA ILE A 533 -3.16 -7.97 13.18
C ILE A 533 -4.64 -8.18 12.86
N SER A 534 -4.96 -8.67 11.66
CA SER A 534 -6.32 -9.08 11.34
C SER A 534 -6.80 -10.12 12.35
N PRO A 535 -8.07 -10.06 12.81
CA PRO A 535 -8.58 -10.92 13.89
C PRO A 535 -8.58 -12.44 13.61
N GLY A 536 -8.08 -12.87 12.44
CA GLY A 536 -8.25 -14.21 11.90
C GLY A 536 -9.67 -14.43 11.39
N GLY A 537 -9.92 -15.57 10.73
CA GLY A 537 -11.23 -15.89 10.19
C GLY A 537 -11.11 -16.67 8.90
N VAL A 538 -12.23 -16.78 8.18
CA VAL A 538 -12.30 -17.48 6.89
C VAL A 538 -12.08 -16.56 5.69
N SER A 539 -11.93 -15.26 5.90
CA SER A 539 -11.75 -14.27 4.83
C SER A 539 -10.38 -14.44 4.15
N ARG A 540 -10.37 -14.41 2.81
CA ARG A 540 -9.12 -14.38 2.03
C ARG A 540 -8.55 -12.96 2.08
N ILE A 541 -7.32 -12.80 2.57
CA ILE A 541 -6.64 -11.49 2.58
C ILE A 541 -5.73 -11.42 1.37
N ILE A 542 -5.74 -10.31 0.63
CA ILE A 542 -4.83 -10.02 -0.48
C ILE A 542 -4.04 -8.75 -0.17
N LEU A 543 -2.72 -8.85 -0.16
CA LEU A 543 -1.80 -7.73 0.05
C LEU A 543 -1.58 -7.00 -1.28
N VAL A 544 -2.29 -5.90 -1.48
CA VAL A 544 -2.32 -5.18 -2.77
C VAL A 544 -0.99 -4.49 -3.08
N GLY A 545 -0.25 -4.11 -2.04
CA GLY A 545 1.05 -3.47 -2.17
C GLY A 545 2.22 -4.42 -2.41
N THR A 546 2.04 -5.73 -2.23
CA THR A 546 3.13 -6.72 -2.29
C THR A 546 3.02 -7.56 -3.56
N LEU A 547 4.04 -7.54 -4.43
CA LEU A 547 4.04 -8.27 -5.70
C LEU A 547 3.96 -9.80 -5.50
N SER A 548 4.82 -10.34 -4.65
CA SER A 548 4.88 -11.76 -4.34
C SER A 548 5.32 -12.00 -2.89
N GLY A 549 5.14 -13.23 -2.40
CA GLY A 549 5.68 -13.62 -1.11
C GLY A 549 5.45 -15.09 -0.78
N LYS A 550 5.96 -15.51 0.38
CA LYS A 550 6.02 -16.93 0.80
C LYS A 550 4.93 -17.34 1.78
N LYS A 551 4.14 -16.39 2.28
CA LYS A 551 3.16 -16.62 3.34
C LYS A 551 1.88 -17.17 2.71
N ALA A 552 1.61 -18.45 2.93
CA ALA A 552 0.55 -19.17 2.21
C ALA A 552 -0.89 -18.82 2.63
N ASP A 553 -1.06 -18.15 3.76
CA ASP A 553 -2.37 -17.75 4.31
C ASP A 553 -2.86 -16.39 3.78
N VAL A 554 -2.08 -15.72 2.93
CA VAL A 554 -2.44 -14.46 2.27
C VAL A 554 -2.15 -14.54 0.77
N GLY A 555 -2.95 -13.82 -0.01
CA GLY A 555 -2.66 -13.52 -1.42
C GLY A 555 -1.81 -12.26 -1.57
N TYR A 556 -1.31 -12.07 -2.77
CA TYR A 556 -0.44 -10.98 -3.20
C TYR A 556 -1.05 -10.24 -4.40
N LYS A 557 -0.41 -9.16 -4.87
CA LYS A 557 -0.96 -8.30 -5.93
C LYS A 557 -1.39 -9.06 -7.19
N ARG A 558 -0.68 -10.14 -7.56
CA ARG A 558 -1.05 -10.97 -8.72
C ARG A 558 -2.42 -11.64 -8.58
N ASP A 559 -2.84 -11.96 -7.36
CA ASP A 559 -4.11 -12.64 -7.06
C ASP A 559 -5.34 -11.76 -7.38
N LEU A 560 -5.14 -10.46 -7.62
CA LEU A 560 -6.19 -9.57 -8.13
C LEU A 560 -6.62 -9.94 -9.56
N PHE A 561 -5.70 -10.54 -10.33
CA PHE A 561 -5.83 -10.77 -11.76
C PHE A 561 -6.03 -12.25 -12.14
N GLU A 562 -5.89 -13.16 -11.18
CA GLU A 562 -5.97 -14.63 -11.33
C GLU A 562 -7.36 -15.23 -11.10
#